data_AF-A0A3A0V6I4-F1
#
_entry.id   AF-A0A3A0V6I4-F1
#
_cell.length_a   1.000
_cell.length_b   1.000
_cell.length_c   1.000
_cell.angle_alpha   90.00
_cell.angle_beta   90.00
_cell.angle_gamma   90.00
#
_symmetry.space_group_name_H-M   'P 1'
#
loop_
_entity.id
_entity.type
_entity.pdbx_description
1 polymer ?
#
loop_
_entity_poly.entity_id
_entity_poly.type
_entity_poly.pdbx_seq_one_letter_code
_entity_poly.pdbx_strand_id
1 'polypeptide(L)' 'NAVTRNRIKRAIRENFKVHKQDMISKDIIVIARQPAKNMSTLEIQGSLEHVLKIAKVFNKRV' A
#
# COMPACT_ATOMS: atom_id res chain seq x y z
N ASN A 1 -17.24 -3.87 9.84
CA ASN A 1 -16.29 -4.57 10.74
C ASN A 1 -15.04 -3.70 10.94
N ALA A 2 -14.80 -3.22 12.16
CA ALA A 2 -13.65 -2.39 12.49
C ALA A 2 -12.32 -3.14 12.38
N VAL A 3 -12.31 -4.45 12.70
CA VAL A 3 -11.12 -5.30 12.65
C VAL A 3 -10.59 -5.40 11.22
N THR A 4 -11.49 -5.58 10.24
CA THR A 4 -11.10 -5.64 8.82
C THR A 4 -10.48 -4.33 8.33
N ARG A 5 -11.05 -3.17 8.74
CA ARG A 5 -10.48 -1.85 8.42
C ARG A 5 -9.08 -1.68 9.02
N ASN A 6 -8.89 -2.09 10.27
CA ASN A 6 -7.61 -2.01 10.95
C ASN A 6 -6.56 -2.94 10.34
N ARG A 7 -6.96 -4.14 9.91
CA ARG A 7 -6.10 -5.07 9.16
C ARG A 7 -5.58 -4.43 7.87
N ILE A 8 -6.47 -3.82 7.08
CA ILE A 8 -6.11 -3.14 5.82
C ILE A 8 -5.17 -1.96 6.10
N LYS A 9 -5.52 -1.08 7.06
CA LYS A 9 -4.67 0.05 7.45
C LYS A 9 -3.28 -0.40 7.89
N ARG A 10 -3.18 -1.49 8.66
CA ARG A 10 -1.90 -2.05 9.10
C ARG A 10 -1.08 -2.58 7.93
N ALA A 11 -1.70 -3.36 7.03
CA ALA A 11 -1.01 -3.89 5.85
C ALA A 11 -0.43 -2.76 4.97
N ILE A 12 -1.21 -1.69 4.76
CA ILE A 12 -0.74 -0.50 4.03
C ILE A 12 0.44 0.12 4.76
N ARG A 13 0.34 0.43 6.06
CA ARG A 13 1.44 1.06 6.81
C ARG A 13 2.72 0.23 6.83
N GLU A 14 2.62 -1.09 6.98
CA GLU A 14 3.78 -1.97 6.94
C GLU A 14 4.47 -1.94 5.57
N ASN A 15 3.71 -1.89 4.47
CA ASN A 15 4.29 -1.77 3.13
C ASN A 15 5.07 -0.44 2.97
N PHE A 16 4.51 0.68 3.42
CA PHE A 16 5.23 1.97 3.42
C PHE A 16 6.45 1.98 4.36
N LYS A 17 6.42 1.21 5.45
CA LYS A 17 7.56 1.07 6.37
C LYS A 17 8.73 0.31 5.70
N VAL A 18 8.43 -0.77 4.98
CA VAL A 18 9.43 -1.56 4.23
C VAL A 18 10.06 -0.72 3.12
N HIS A 19 9.23 0.00 2.36
CA HIS A 19 9.66 0.77 1.19
C HIS A 19 10.10 2.20 1.50
N LYS A 20 10.25 2.57 2.78
CA LYS A 20 10.50 3.96 3.20
C LYS A 20 11.73 4.60 2.54
N GLN A 21 12.78 3.81 2.32
CA GLN A 21 14.03 4.30 1.71
C GLN A 21 13.89 4.53 0.19
N ASP A 22 12.98 3.81 -0.46
CA ASP A 22 12.78 3.85 -1.90
C ASP A 22 11.68 4.84 -2.33
N MET A 23 11.03 5.52 -1.39
CA MET A 23 9.93 6.45 -1.67
C MET A 23 10.40 7.90 -1.82
N ILE A 24 9.75 8.62 -2.74
CA ILE A 24 9.91 10.07 -2.90
C ILE A 24 9.15 10.78 -1.77
N SER A 25 9.69 11.90 -1.29
CA SER A 25 8.97 12.81 -0.40
C SER A 25 7.82 13.50 -1.15
N LYS A 26 6.63 12.90 -1.07
CA LYS A 26 5.36 13.42 -1.60
C LYS A 26 4.24 13.08 -0.64
N ASP A 27 3.19 13.90 -0.64
CA ASP A 27 1.95 13.58 0.07
C ASP A 27 1.17 12.52 -0.70
N ILE A 28 0.89 11.39 -0.04
CA ILE A 28 0.25 10.23 -0.66
C ILE A 28 -0.98 9.84 0.15
N ILE A 29 -2.13 9.78 -0.52
CA ILE A 29 -3.39 9.30 0.05
C ILE A 29 -3.74 7.96 -0.59
N VAL A 30 -3.88 6.92 0.23
CA VAL A 30 -4.27 5.57 -0.22
C VAL A 30 -5.73 5.32 0.11
N ILE A 31 -6.52 5.04 -0.93
CA ILE A 31 -7.95 4.72 -0.80
C ILE A 31 -8.15 3.23 -1.06
N ALA A 32 -8.43 2.47 -0.01
CA ALA A 32 -8.77 1.05 -0.14
C ALA A 32 -10.20 0.89 -0.69
N ARG A 33 -10.33 0.30 -1.88
CA ARG A 33 -11.63 -0.01 -2.51
C ARG A 33 -12.27 -1.26 -1.89
N GLN A 34 -13.57 -1.46 -2.10
CA GLN A 34 -14.33 -2.59 -1.56
C GLN A 34 -13.67 -3.98 -1.76
N PRO A 35 -13.03 -4.30 -2.90
CA PRO A 35 -12.38 -5.60 -3.10
C PRO A 35 -11.24 -5.90 -2.11
N ALA A 36 -10.60 -4.88 -1.55
CA ALA A 36 -9.50 -5.04 -0.59
C ALA A 36 -9.92 -5.74 0.72
N LYS A 37 -11.24 -5.83 0.98
CA LYS A 37 -11.79 -6.57 2.13
C LYS A 37 -11.41 -8.04 2.11
N ASN A 38 -11.44 -8.66 0.93
CA ASN A 38 -11.27 -10.11 0.74
C ASN A 38 -9.82 -10.51 0.42
N MET A 39 -8.94 -9.54 0.17
CA MET A 39 -7.54 -9.79 -0.13
C MET A 39 -6.77 -10.19 1.13
N SER A 40 -5.85 -11.15 0.98
CA SER A 40 -4.79 -11.48 1.92
C SER A 40 -3.80 -10.32 2.05
N THR A 41 -2.94 -10.36 3.07
CA THR A 41 -1.91 -9.33 3.28
C THR A 41 -0.90 -9.26 2.12
N LEU A 42 -0.54 -10.41 1.54
CA LEU A 42 0.38 -10.51 0.40
C LEU A 42 -0.23 -9.91 -0.87
N GLU A 43 -1.51 -10.20 -1.13
CA GLU A 43 -2.23 -9.61 -2.27
C GLU A 43 -2.36 -8.10 -2.14
N ILE A 44 -2.62 -7.59 -0.93
CA ILE A 44 -2.66 -6.14 -0.66
C ILE A 44 -1.28 -5.51 -0.92
N GLN A 45 -0.19 -6.16 -0.51
CA GLN A 45 1.16 -5.64 -0.75
C GLN A 45 1.48 -5.58 -2.25
N GLY A 46 1.28 -6.67 -2.99
CA GLY A 46 1.52 -6.68 -4.44
C GLY A 46 0.64 -5.68 -5.20
N SER A 47 -0.64 -5.55 -4.81
CA SER A 47 -1.53 -4.55 -5.40
C SER A 47 -1.07 -3.12 -5.12
N LEU A 48 -0.61 -2.86 -3.89
CA LEU A 48 -0.13 -1.54 -3.49
C LEU A 48 1.17 -1.16 -4.22
N GLU A 49 2.13 -2.08 -4.32
CA GLU A 49 3.37 -1.89 -5.08
C GLU A 49 3.10 -1.55 -6.55
N HIS A 50 2.17 -2.27 -7.17
CA HIS A 50 1.76 -2.01 -8.54
C HIS A 50 1.21 -0.58 -8.71
N VAL A 51 0.29 -0.16 -7.84
CA VAL A 51 -0.30 1.19 -7.90
C VAL A 51 0.73 2.28 -7.60
N LEU A 52 1.62 2.07 -6.61
CA LEU A 52 2.68 3.01 -6.27
C LEU A 52 3.70 3.17 -7.42
N LYS A 53 3.98 2.09 -8.17
CA LYS A 53 4.80 2.14 -9.40
C LYS A 53 4.13 2.97 -10.49
N ILE A 54 2.82 2.81 -10.70
CA ILE A 54 2.04 3.63 -11.65
C ILE A 54 2.02 5.10 -11.22
N ALA A 55 1.87 5.37 -9.92
CA ALA A 55 1.86 6.71 -9.36
C ALA A 55 3.24 7.41 -9.40
N LYS A 56 4.31 6.70 -9.83
CA LYS A 56 5.69 7.21 -9.90
C LYS A 56 6.15 7.82 -8.58
N VAL A 57 5.85 7.14 -7.47
CA VAL A 57 6.28 7.55 -6.13
C VAL A 57 7.51 6.78 -5.62
N PHE A 58 7.98 5.80 -6.37
CA PHE A 58 9.26 5.12 -6.13
C PHE A 58 10.43 5.83 -6.82
N ASN A 59 11.55 5.98 -6.11
CA ASN A 59 12.80 6.62 -6.57
C ASN A 59 13.53 5.78 -7.62
N LYS A 60 13.47 4.46 -7.51
CA LYS A 60 14.08 3.51 -8.45
C LYS A 60 12.99 2.80 -9.25
N ARG A 61 13.28 2.51 -10.52
CA ARG A 61 12.52 1.51 -11.28
C ARG A 61 12.81 0.14 -10.64
N VAL A 62 12.02 -0.24 -9.63
CA VAL A 62 11.89 -1.65 -9.22
C VAL A 62 11.15 -2.39 -10.32
#